data_AF-A0A8J7TT27-F1
#
_entry.id   AF-A0A8J7TT27-F1
#
_cell.length_a   1.000
_cell.length_b   1.000
_cell.length_c   1.000
_cell.angle_alpha   90.00
_cell.angle_beta   90.00
_cell.angle_gamma   90.00
#
_symmetry.space_group_name_H-M   'P 1'
#
loop_
_entity.id
_entity.type
_entity.pdbx_description
1 polymer ?
#
loop_
_entity_poly.entity_id
_entity_poly.type
_entity_poly.pdbx_seq_one_letter_code
_entity_poly.pdbx_strand_id
1 'polypeptide(L)' 'MLHIGAGEFKAKCLKLMDLTEQKHETIIITKRGIPVAKLVPYTDTAPLFLVT' A
#
# COMPACT_ATOMS: atom_id res chain seq x y z
N MET A 1 -3.42 9.51 -3.96
CA MET A 1 -2.24 8.69 -3.59
C MET A 1 -1.86 9.04 -2.17
N LEU A 2 -2.09 8.12 -1.23
CA LEU A 2 -1.85 8.35 0.20
C LEU A 2 -0.41 7.96 0.56
N HIS A 3 0.27 8.78 1.35
CA HIS A 3 1.60 8.47 1.89
C HIS A 3 1.50 8.28 3.39
N ILE A 4 2.05 7.19 3.91
CA ILE A 4 2.02 6.86 5.33
C ILE A 4 3.40 6.40 5.81
N GLY A 5 3.77 6.76 7.03
CA GLY A 5 4.99 6.26 7.65
C GLY A 5 4.87 4.78 8.04
N ALA A 6 5.96 4.01 7.97
CA ALA A 6 5.97 2.59 8.27
C ALA A 6 5.47 2.26 9.68
N GLY A 7 5.73 3.14 10.66
CA GLY A 7 5.22 2.99 12.02
C GLY A 7 3.70 3.13 12.09
N GLU A 8 3.13 4.10 11.38
CA GLU A 8 1.69 4.30 11.30
C GLU A 8 1.01 3.20 10.49
N PHE A 9 1.64 2.76 9.39
CA PHE A 9 1.20 1.58 8.65
C PHE A 9 1.12 0.34 9.57
N LYS A 10 2.17 0.05 10.34
CA LYS A 10 2.18 -1.09 11.29
C LYS A 10 1.02 -1.00 12.29
N ALA A 11 0.70 0.20 12.77
CA ALA A 11 -0.38 0.39 13.74
C ALA A 11 -1.79 0.27 13.13
N LYS A 12 -1.95 0.49 11.81
CA LYS A 12 -3.27 0.59 11.14
C LYS A 12 -3.43 -0.39 9.97
N CYS A 13 -2.54 -1.37 9.83
CA CYS A 13 -2.40 -2.13 8.58
C CYS A 13 -3.69 -2.83 8.13
N LEU A 14 -4.43 -3.46 9.04
CA LEU A 14 -5.70 -4.14 8.72
C LEU A 14 -6.74 -3.17 8.14
N LYS A 15 -6.99 -2.05 8.81
CA LYS A 15 -7.91 -1.01 8.34
C LYS A 15 -7.48 -0.43 6.97
N LEU A 16 -6.17 -0.33 6.74
CA LEU A 16 -5.64 0.17 5.47
C LEU A 16 -5.78 -0.86 4.34
N MET A 17 -5.69 -2.16 4.63
CA MET A 17 -6.00 -3.22 3.67
C MET A 17 -7.46 -3.16 3.25
N ASP A 18 -8.38 -3.06 4.21
CA ASP A 18 -9.81 -2.91 3.94
C ASP A 18 -10.09 -1.67 3.09
N LEU A 19 -9.45 -0.54 3.41
CA LEU A 19 -9.57 0.71 2.67
C LEU A 19 -9.06 0.58 1.23
N THR A 20 -7.88 -0.03 1.05
CA THR A 20 -7.26 -0.24 -0.25
C THR A 20 -8.13 -1.13 -1.13
N GLU A 21 -8.71 -2.19 -0.58
CA GLU A 21 -9.64 -3.08 -1.28
C GLU A 21 -10.93 -2.33 -1.66
N GLN A 22 -11.62 -1.72 -0.70
CA GLN A 22 -12.91 -1.06 -0.93
C GLN A 22 -12.81 0.12 -1.90
N LYS A 23 -11.75 0.93 -1.78
CA LYS A 23 -11.60 2.16 -2.58
C LYS A 23 -10.75 1.98 -3.82
N HIS A 24 -10.15 0.80 -4.01
CA HIS A 24 -9.19 0.56 -5.08
C HIS A 24 -8.04 1.59 -5.08
N GLU A 25 -7.64 2.06 -3.90
CA GLU A 25 -6.62 3.09 -3.72
C GLU A 25 -5.25 2.51 -3.38
N THR A 26 -4.20 3.05 -4.01
CA THR A 26 -2.81 2.74 -3.68
C THR A 26 -2.30 3.61 -2.54
N ILE A 27 -1.65 2.96 -1.57
CA ILE A 27 -1.01 3.61 -0.41
C ILE A 27 0.50 3.38 -0.49
N ILE A 28 1.29 4.47 -0.43
CA ILE A 28 2.74 4.42 -0.35
C ILE A 28 3.18 4.40 1.10
N ILE A 29 3.98 3.39 1.44
CA ILE A 29 4.56 3.23 2.76
C ILE A 29 5.98 3.77 2.70
N THR A 30 6.26 4.72 3.58
CA THR A 30 7.56 5.40 3.67
C THR A 30 8.31 5.00 4.94
N LYS A 31 9.64 5.00 4.90
CA LYS A 31 10.50 4.85 6.08
C LYS A 31 11.45 6.05 6.10
N ARG A 32 11.38 6.87 7.16
CA ARG A 32 12.15 8.13 7.27
C ARG A 32 11.90 9.07 6.07
N GLY A 33 10.64 9.16 5.62
CA GLY A 33 10.22 9.98 4.47
C GLY A 33 10.52 9.37 3.09
N ILE A 34 11.28 8.28 3.01
CA ILE A 34 11.64 7.63 1.75
C ILE A 34 10.60 6.54 1.42
N PRO A 35 9.98 6.53 0.22
CA PRO A 35 9.12 5.44 -0.23
C PRO A 35 9.86 4.10 -0.25
N VAL A 36 9.30 3.06 0.38
CA VAL A 36 9.93 1.73 0.46
C VAL A 36 9.00 0.57 0.10
N ALA A 37 7.69 0.78 0.15
CA ALA A 37 6.70 -0.22 -0.23
C ALA A 37 5.41 0.46 -0.70
N LYS A 38 4.53 -0.31 -1.35
CA LYS A 38 3.18 0.10 -1.70
C LYS A 38 2.18 -0.98 -1.31
N LEU A 39 1.05 -0.58 -0.75
CA LEU A 39 -0.14 -1.41 -0.62
C LEU A 39 -1.05 -1.09 -1.79
N VAL A 40 -1.38 -2.12 -2.57
CA VAL A 40 -2.23 -2.03 -3.76
C VAL A 40 -3.42 -3.00 -3.59
N PRO A 41 -4.55 -2.74 -4.26
CA PRO A 41 -5.66 -3.69 -4.27
C PRO A 41 -5.19 -5.03 -4.83
N TYR A 42 -5.72 -6.12 -4.27
CA TYR A 42 -5.46 -7.44 -4.83
C TYR A 42 -6.19 -7.60 -6.15
N THR A 43 -5.51 -8.14 -7.15
CA THR A 43 -6.08 -8.49 -8.45
C THR A 43 -5.58 -9.87 -8.86
N ASP A 44 -6.46 -10.73 -9.38
CA ASP A 44 -6.10 -12.08 -9.86
C ASP A 44 -5.11 -12.04 -11.04
N THR A 45 -5.08 -10.93 -11.77
CA THR A 45 -4.06 -10.68 -12.79
C THR A 45 -2.80 -10.16 -12.11
N ALA A 46 -1.70 -10.90 -12.24
CA ALA A 46 -0.39 -10.42 -11.77
C ALA A 46 -0.11 -9.03 -12.38
N PRO A 47 0.08 -7.97 -11.57
CA PRO A 47 0.33 -6.65 -12.12
C PRO A 47 1.63 -6.67 -12.93
N LEU A 48 1.59 -6.12 -14.15
CA LEU A 48 2.72 -5.96 -15.08
C LEU A 48 3.98 -5.32 -14.45
N PHE A 49 3.85 -4.69 -13.29
CA PHE A 49 4.96 -4.10 -12.52
C PHE A 49 5.79 -5.13 -11.72
N LEU A 50 5.34 -6.38 -11.57
CA LEU A 50 6.07 -7.43 -10.82
C LEU A 50 6.96 -8.31 -11.70
N VAL A 51 7.06 -8.04 -13.00
CA VAL A 51 7.76 -8.88 -14.00
C VAL A 51 9.00 -8.22 -14.62
N THR A 52 9.62 -7.25 -13.94
CA THR A 52 10.92 -6.66 -14.36
C THR A 52 12.04 -7.09 -13.44
#